data_AF-A0A7J4N930-F1
#
_entry.id   AF-A0A7J4N930-F1
#
_cell.length_a   1.000
_cell.length_b   1.000
_cell.length_c   1.000
_cell.angle_alpha   90.00
_cell.angle_beta   90.00
_cell.angle_gamma   90.00
#
_symmetry.space_group_name_H-M   'P 1'
#
loop_
_entity.id
_entity.type
_entity.pdbx_description
1 polymer ?
#
loop_
_entity_poly.entity_id
_entity_poly.type
_entity_poly.pdbx_seq_one_letter_code
_entity_poly.pdbx_strand_id
1 'polypeptide(L)'
;MAVEGNGGPGEGNCSLPKEVADGLRDAGGREGLLSRIPDKDTLKAISDRHQALSDPVRLQIVHLLGASELCPCVLKDLTGLTDSKLSYHLSILEKAKLTEWRQNKNWRVYRLTDLGRSYLDGMII
;
A
#
# COMPACT_ATOMS: atom_id res chain seq x y z
N MET A 1 -27.97 41.88 -32.58
CA MET A 1 -27.79 40.54 -33.19
C MET A 1 -26.29 40.33 -33.30
N ALA A 2 -25.59 39.88 -32.25
CA ALA A 2 -25.55 38.53 -31.68
C ALA A 2 -25.12 37.48 -32.73
N VAL A 3 -23.85 37.07 -32.70
CA VAL A 3 -23.40 35.68 -32.54
C VAL A 3 -22.01 35.74 -31.90
N GLU A 4 -21.96 35.33 -30.63
CA GLU A 4 -20.75 34.97 -29.91
C GLU A 4 -20.33 33.56 -30.35
N GLY A 5 -19.08 33.40 -30.80
CA GLY A 5 -18.49 32.10 -31.12
C GLY A 5 -17.73 31.56 -29.90
N ASN A 6 -18.29 30.53 -29.27
CA ASN A 6 -17.77 29.84 -28.08
C ASN A 6 -16.35 29.26 -28.29
N GLY A 7 -15.37 29.78 -27.55
CA GLY A 7 -14.10 29.10 -27.30
C GLY A 7 -14.27 28.04 -26.20
N GLY A 8 -13.86 26.80 -26.49
CA GLY A 8 -13.92 25.66 -25.56
C GLY A 8 -12.89 25.72 -24.43
N PRO A 9 -13.03 24.89 -23.38
CA PRO A 9 -12.48 25.17 -22.05
C PRO A 9 -11.08 24.61 -21.83
N GLY A 10 -10.18 25.43 -21.26
CA GLY A 10 -9.05 24.93 -20.45
C GLY A 10 -7.64 25.17 -20.95
N GLU A 11 -7.38 26.15 -21.83
CA GLU A 11 -6.02 26.58 -22.14
C GLU A 11 -5.51 27.58 -21.11
N GLY A 12 -5.16 27.07 -19.93
CA GLY A 12 -4.24 27.77 -19.05
C GLY A 12 -2.90 27.86 -19.76
N ASN A 13 -2.49 29.08 -20.13
CA ASN A 13 -1.23 29.38 -20.78
C ASN A 13 -0.05 28.94 -19.90
N CYS A 14 0.37 27.69 -20.04
CA CYS A 14 1.53 27.11 -19.38
C CYS A 14 2.40 26.49 -20.47
N SER A 15 3.42 27.23 -20.90
CA SER A 15 4.49 26.69 -21.72
C SER A 15 5.27 25.69 -20.87
N LEU A 16 4.85 24.42 -20.94
CA LEU A 16 5.52 23.32 -20.28
C LEU A 16 7.02 23.31 -20.68
N PRO A 17 7.93 23.04 -19.72
CA PRO A 17 9.31 22.73 -20.08
C PRO A 17 9.34 21.64 -21.15
N LYS A 18 10.23 21.77 -22.14
CA LYS A 18 10.31 20.86 -23.29
C LYS A 18 10.35 19.40 -22.86
N GLU A 19 11.09 19.10 -21.79
CA GLU A 19 11.21 17.76 -21.18
C GLU A 19 9.86 17.17 -20.76
N VAL A 20 8.99 17.99 -20.15
CA VAL A 20 7.65 17.56 -19.71
C VAL A 20 6.72 17.38 -20.91
N ALA A 21 6.81 18.26 -21.91
CA ALA A 21 6.04 18.14 -23.15
C ALA A 21 6.44 16.88 -23.94
N ASP A 22 7.74 16.57 -24.00
CA ASP A 22 8.29 15.38 -24.64
C ASP A 22 7.79 14.12 -23.91
N GLY A 23 7.93 14.06 -22.58
CA GLY A 23 7.43 12.93 -21.78
C GLY A 23 5.91 12.74 -21.87
N LEU A 24 5.13 13.84 -21.94
CA LEU A 24 3.69 13.76 -22.13
C LEU A 24 3.33 13.13 -23.48
N ARG A 25 4.04 13.50 -24.56
CA ARG A 25 3.82 12.88 -25.87
C ARG A 25 4.20 11.40 -25.85
N ASP A 26 5.34 11.05 -25.28
CA ASP A 26 5.83 9.68 -25.20
C ASP A 26 4.91 8.76 -24.37
N ALA A 27 4.23 9.33 -23.37
CA ALA A 27 3.25 8.61 -22.56
C ALA A 27 1.88 8.43 -23.24
N GLY A 28 1.66 8.99 -24.43
CA GLY A 28 0.35 8.97 -25.12
C GLY A 28 -0.56 10.15 -24.76
N GLY A 29 0.03 11.28 -24.36
CA GLY A 29 -0.71 12.47 -23.97
C GLY A 29 -1.37 12.36 -22.59
N ARG A 30 -2.29 13.28 -22.31
CA ARG A 30 -3.05 13.31 -21.04
C ARG A 30 -3.90 12.04 -20.89
N GLU A 31 -4.51 11.60 -21.99
CA GLU A 31 -5.34 10.40 -22.03
C GLU A 31 -4.52 9.14 -21.74
N GLY A 32 -3.35 8.99 -22.37
CA GLY A 32 -2.45 7.86 -22.11
C GLY A 32 -1.90 7.79 -20.69
N LEU A 33 -1.81 8.93 -19.98
CA LEU A 33 -1.50 8.94 -18.55
C LEU A 33 -2.71 8.52 -17.70
N LEU A 34 -3.88 9.07 -17.98
CA LEU A 34 -5.11 8.73 -17.24
C LEU A 34 -5.47 7.25 -17.38
N SER A 35 -5.21 6.63 -18.54
CA SER A 35 -5.46 5.21 -18.77
C SER A 35 -4.52 4.27 -18.00
N ARG A 36 -3.41 4.77 -17.46
CA ARG A 36 -2.47 3.99 -16.64
C ARG A 36 -2.82 3.98 -15.16
N ILE A 37 -3.67 4.90 -14.71
CA ILE A 37 -4.05 5.00 -13.29
C ILE A 37 -5.01 3.84 -12.98
N PRO A 38 -4.74 3.03 -11.92
CA PRO A 38 -5.68 2.01 -11.48
C PRO A 38 -7.03 2.61 -11.09
N ASP A 39 -8.06 1.79 -11.06
CA ASP A 39 -9.37 2.23 -10.58
C ASP A 39 -9.33 2.65 -9.10
N LYS A 40 -10.36 3.40 -8.68
CA LYS A 40 -10.44 3.98 -7.34
C LYS A 40 -10.41 2.94 -6.23
N ASP A 41 -11.00 1.76 -6.43
CA ASP A 41 -11.05 0.71 -5.43
C ASP A 41 -9.69 0.04 -5.27
N THR A 42 -8.98 -0.17 -6.38
CA THR A 42 -7.59 -0.62 -6.37
C THR A 42 -6.68 0.38 -5.64
N LEU A 43 -6.80 1.67 -5.94
CA LEU A 43 -6.04 2.72 -5.25
C LEU A 43 -6.34 2.75 -3.75
N LYS A 44 -7.61 2.58 -3.37
CA LYS A 44 -8.01 2.51 -1.97
C LYS A 44 -7.39 1.30 -1.27
N ALA A 45 -7.43 0.13 -1.90
CA ALA A 45 -6.82 -1.09 -1.36
C ALA A 45 -5.29 -0.95 -1.19
N ILE A 46 -4.61 -0.31 -2.15
CA ILE A 46 -3.18 0.01 -2.05
C ILE A 46 -2.94 0.95 -0.86
N SER A 47 -3.70 2.04 -0.75
CA SER A 47 -3.55 3.00 0.35
C SER A 47 -3.77 2.36 1.73
N ASP A 48 -4.79 1.52 1.88
CA ASP A 48 -5.08 0.87 3.16
C ASP A 48 -3.95 -0.09 3.58
N ARG A 49 -3.29 -0.77 2.63
CA ARG A 49 -2.09 -1.59 2.90
C ARG A 49 -0.90 -0.74 3.33
N HIS A 50 -0.62 0.35 2.61
CA HIS A 50 0.46 1.26 3.01
C HIS A 50 0.19 1.89 4.38
N GLN A 51 -1.06 2.21 4.69
CA GLN A 51 -1.44 2.68 6.02
C GLN A 51 -1.25 1.61 7.11
N ALA A 52 -1.48 0.34 6.79
CA ALA A 52 -1.14 -0.77 7.67
C ALA A 52 0.38 -0.96 7.84
N LEU A 53 1.21 -0.52 6.90
CA LEU A 53 2.67 -0.61 6.99
C LEU A 53 3.34 0.68 7.50
N SER A 54 2.62 1.79 7.64
CA SER A 54 3.19 3.09 8.03
C SER A 54 3.50 3.24 9.53
N ASP A 55 3.54 2.12 10.28
CA ASP A 55 3.75 2.09 11.72
C ASP A 55 4.97 1.21 12.06
N PRO A 56 5.94 1.74 12.81
CA PRO A 56 7.18 1.01 13.11
C PRO A 56 6.96 -0.33 13.82
N VAL A 57 5.95 -0.43 14.69
CA VAL A 57 5.63 -1.68 15.40
C VAL A 57 5.07 -2.71 14.43
N ARG A 58 4.21 -2.29 13.50
CA ARG A 58 3.69 -3.19 12.46
C ARG A 58 4.79 -3.65 11.50
N LEU A 59 5.70 -2.77 11.12
CA LEU A 59 6.89 -3.14 10.34
C LEU A 59 7.75 -4.16 11.08
N GLN A 60 8.02 -3.94 12.37
CA GLN A 60 8.76 -4.89 13.20
C GLN A 60 8.09 -6.28 13.21
N ILE A 61 6.77 -6.34 13.42
CA ILE A 61 6.02 -7.61 13.39
C ILE A 61 6.14 -8.27 12.01
N VAL A 62 6.00 -7.51 10.92
CA VAL A 62 6.12 -8.03 9.55
C VAL A 62 7.51 -8.59 9.29
N HIS A 63 8.58 -7.91 9.72
CA HIS A 63 9.96 -8.43 9.61
C HIS A 63 10.17 -9.72 10.40
N LEU A 64 9.65 -9.80 11.63
CA LEU A 64 9.72 -11.02 12.45
C LEU A 64 8.98 -12.20 11.77
N LEU A 65 7.80 -11.93 11.21
CA LEU A 65 7.00 -12.93 10.49
C LEU A 65 7.57 -13.30 9.11
N GLY A 66 8.40 -12.42 8.52
CA GLY A 66 9.16 -12.69 7.31
C GLY A 66 10.25 -13.73 7.54
N ALA A 67 10.90 -13.69 8.71
CA ALA A 67 11.93 -14.64 9.12
C ALA A 67 11.36 -16.01 9.53
N SER A 68 10.23 -16.06 10.24
CA SER A 68 9.60 -17.32 10.66
C SER A 68 8.12 -17.13 10.98
N GLU A 69 7.36 -18.23 10.96
CA GLU A 69 6.00 -18.24 11.48
C GLU A 69 6.02 -18.29 13.02
N LEU A 70 5.25 -17.42 13.69
CA LEU A 70 5.38 -17.19 15.14
C LEU A 70 4.01 -17.19 15.84
N CYS A 71 3.98 -17.63 17.09
CA CYS A 71 2.81 -17.46 17.95
C CYS A 71 2.74 -16.03 18.52
N PRO A 72 1.56 -15.57 18.97
CA PRO A 72 1.43 -14.31 19.71
C PRO A 72 2.34 -14.22 20.95
N CYS A 73 2.60 -15.36 21.61
CA CYS A 73 3.54 -15.44 22.74
C CYS A 73 4.94 -14.94 22.36
N VAL A 74 5.53 -15.53 21.32
CA VAL A 74 6.88 -15.17 20.86
C VAL A 74 6.90 -13.75 20.31
N LEU A 75 5.87 -13.33 19.57
CA LEU A 75 5.76 -11.94 19.10
C LEU A 75 5.72 -10.94 20.25
N LYS A 76 4.99 -11.25 21.32
CA LYS A 76 4.92 -10.42 22.54
C LYS A 76 6.30 -10.28 23.17
N ASP A 77 7.00 -11.38 23.35
CA ASP A 77 8.33 -11.40 23.97
C ASP A 77 9.35 -10.61 23.15
N LEU A 78 9.29 -10.71 21.81
CA LEU A 78 10.21 -10.02 20.90
C LEU A 78 9.89 -8.53 20.73
N THR A 79 8.61 -8.14 20.82
CA THR A 79 8.17 -6.75 20.61
C THR A 79 8.04 -5.95 21.91
N GLY A 80 7.96 -6.61 23.07
CA GLY A 80 7.73 -5.96 24.37
C GLY A 80 6.33 -5.37 24.53
N LEU A 81 5.37 -5.74 23.67
CA LEU A 81 4.02 -5.21 23.69
C LEU A 81 3.14 -5.90 24.74
N THR A 82 2.06 -5.23 25.14
CA THR A 82 0.97 -5.89 25.87
C THR A 82 0.13 -6.73 24.91
N ASP A 83 -0.60 -7.73 25.44
CA ASP A 83 -1.45 -8.62 24.64
C ASP A 83 -2.50 -7.86 23.83
N SER A 84 -3.10 -6.82 24.43
CA SER A 84 -4.09 -5.97 23.76
C SER A 84 -3.50 -5.17 22.61
N LYS A 85 -2.29 -4.61 22.77
CA LYS A 85 -1.59 -3.86 21.72
C LYS A 85 -1.18 -4.78 20.58
N LEU A 86 -0.57 -5.93 20.89
CA LEU A 86 -0.17 -6.90 19.87
C LEU A 86 -1.39 -7.38 19.05
N SER A 87 -2.48 -7.73 19.71
CA SER A 87 -3.71 -8.17 19.04
C SER A 87 -4.29 -7.06 18.14
N TYR A 88 -4.23 -5.80 18.57
CA TYR A 88 -4.64 -4.66 17.75
C TYR A 88 -3.81 -4.56 16.46
N HIS A 89 -2.48 -4.59 16.57
CA HIS A 89 -1.58 -4.53 15.41
C HIS A 89 -1.79 -5.72 14.45
N LEU A 90 -1.92 -6.94 14.98
CA LEU A 90 -2.20 -8.13 14.17
C LEU A 90 -3.54 -8.02 13.45
N SER A 91 -4.58 -7.51 14.10
CA SER A 91 -5.89 -7.33 13.46
C SER A 91 -5.86 -6.35 12.28
N ILE A 92 -5.01 -5.32 12.36
CA ILE A 92 -4.83 -4.35 11.26
C ILE A 92 -4.11 -5.02 10.09
N LEU A 93 -3.04 -5.77 10.37
CA LEU A 93 -2.28 -6.50 9.36
C LEU A 93 -3.12 -7.58 8.67
N GLU A 94 -3.97 -8.29 9.42
CA GLU A 94 -4.93 -9.26 8.89
C GLU A 94 -5.98 -8.59 7.99
N LYS A 95 -6.57 -7.47 8.42
CA LYS A 95 -7.53 -6.69 7.62
C LYS A 95 -6.91 -6.19 6.32
N ALA A 96 -5.63 -5.82 6.35
CA ALA A 96 -4.86 -5.43 5.18
C ALA A 96 -4.40 -6.63 4.31
N LYS A 97 -4.72 -7.87 4.70
CA LYS A 97 -4.34 -9.13 4.04
C LYS A 97 -2.81 -9.36 3.97
N LEU A 98 -2.07 -8.75 4.89
CA LEU A 98 -0.60 -8.89 4.97
C LEU A 98 -0.18 -10.10 5.81
N THR A 99 -0.98 -10.42 6.83
CA THR A 99 -0.77 -11.57 7.71
C THR A 99 -1.99 -12.46 7.72
N GLU A 100 -1.76 -13.72 8.00
CA GLU A 100 -2.82 -14.68 8.32
C GLU A 100 -2.34 -15.61 9.43
N TRP A 101 -3.27 -16.37 9.99
CA TRP A 101 -2.95 -17.33 11.05
C TRP A 101 -3.64 -18.66 10.81
N ARG A 102 -3.07 -19.70 11.40
CA ARG A 102 -3.68 -21.03 11.46
C ARG A 102 -3.67 -21.55 12.89
N GLN A 103 -4.63 -22.42 13.18
CA GLN A 103 -4.64 -23.16 14.45
C GLN A 103 -3.65 -24.33 14.36
N ASN A 104 -2.71 -24.40 15.29
CA ASN A 104 -1.80 -25.52 15.49
C ASN A 104 -1.96 -26.05 16.92
N LYS A 105 -2.73 -27.13 17.08
CA LYS A 105 -3.15 -27.68 18.38
C LYS A 105 -3.84 -26.59 19.21
N ASN A 106 -3.22 -26.16 20.31
CA ASN A 106 -3.74 -25.14 21.21
C ASN A 106 -3.22 -23.72 20.88
N TRP A 107 -2.43 -23.57 19.83
CA TRP A 107 -1.74 -22.33 19.52
C TRP A 107 -2.25 -21.72 18.21
N ARG A 108 -2.34 -20.38 18.18
CA ARG A 108 -2.44 -19.65 16.91
C ARG A 108 -1.03 -19.35 16.42
N VAL A 109 -0.76 -19.66 15.17
CA VAL A 109 0.53 -19.40 14.52
C VAL A 109 0.29 -18.45 13.36
N TYR A 110 0.96 -17.31 13.41
CA TYR A 110 0.89 -16.25 12.42
C TYR A 110 1.99 -16.41 11.36
N ARG A 111 1.66 -16.02 10.13
CA ARG A 111 2.59 -15.96 9.00
C ARG A 111 2.27 -14.78 8.10
N LEU A 112 3.23 -14.36 7.29
CA LEU A 112 2.97 -13.47 6.17
C LEU A 112 2.23 -14.22 5.05
N THR A 113 1.30 -13.54 4.41
CA THR A 113 0.73 -13.96 3.12
C THR A 113 1.75 -13.71 2.00
N ASP A 114 1.50 -14.24 0.80
CA ASP A 114 2.34 -13.93 -0.37
C ASP A 114 2.38 -12.43 -0.66
N LEU A 115 1.25 -11.74 -0.46
CA LEU A 115 1.17 -10.29 -0.53
C LEU A 115 2.01 -9.62 0.56
N GLY A 116 1.94 -10.09 1.80
CA GLY A 116 2.76 -9.55 2.89
C GLY A 116 4.27 -9.71 2.64
N ARG A 117 4.67 -10.84 2.04
CA ARG A 117 6.07 -11.10 1.67
C ARG A 117 6.56 -10.18 0.55
N SER A 118 5.74 -9.90 -0.46
CA SER A 118 6.18 -9.03 -1.58
C SER A 118 6.52 -7.59 -1.14
N TYR A 119 5.97 -7.12 -0.02
CA TYR A 119 6.37 -5.83 0.57
C TYR A 119 7.76 -5.88 1.24
N LEU A 120 8.23 -7.04 1.70
CA LEU A 120 9.56 -7.18 2.29
C LEU A 120 10.66 -7.30 1.23
N ASP A 121 10.37 -7.96 0.10
CA ASP A 121 11.35 -8.16 -0.98
C ASP A 121 11.85 -6.81 -1.56
N GLY A 122 11.04 -5.76 -1.47
CA GLY A 122 11.42 -4.39 -1.85
C GLY A 122 12.05 -3.53 -0.74
N MET A 123 12.20 -4.04 0.49
CA MET A 123 12.67 -3.30 1.68
C MET A 123 14.07 -3.69 2.15
N ILE A 124 14.84 -4.45 1.36
CA ILE A 124 16.22 -4.80 1.72
C ILE A 124 17.07 -3.51 1.73
N ILE A 125 17.43 -3.05 2.93
CA ILE A 125 18.43 -2.01 3.22
C ILE A 125 19.76 -2.71 3.51
#